data_AF-A0AAD5XX93-F1
#
_entry.id   AF-A0AAD5XX93-F1
#
_cell.length_a   1.000
_cell.length_b   1.000
_cell.length_c   1.000
_cell.angle_alpha   90.00
_cell.angle_beta   90.00
_cell.angle_gamma   90.00
#
_symmetry.space_group_name_H-M   'P 1'
#
loop_
_entity.id
_entity.type
_entity.pdbx_description
1 polymer ?
#
loop_
_entity_poly.entity_id
_entity_poly.type
_entity_poly.pdbx_seq_one_letter_code
_entity_poly.pdbx_strand_id
1 'polypeptide(L)'
;MQLFVKWSKKEEFKIKKSASIFQNLGEARLLSLTKRFYDKFFKDEHLKKFVKDPTEPHGERLALYIQEKMTDNLVYTSSRPLNSRSIHHAKAWFCPKREFEKQGRRFKLDDCRIWMRLMFLSIKEEGLHTFHHGEFLDYMIYFIKRFIVVYERSAYNFVKESLEWSFQIESVLTYEKFPLMLDVIEVK
;
A
#
# COMPACT_ATOMS: atom_id res chain seq x y z
N MET A 1 -7.84 -19.55 -12.91
CA MET A 1 -8.53 -19.50 -11.60
C MET A 1 -9.20 -18.13 -11.49
N GLN A 2 -10.50 -18.04 -11.76
CA GLN A 2 -11.25 -16.77 -11.61
C GLN A 2 -11.36 -16.44 -10.12
N LEU A 3 -10.75 -15.32 -9.70
CA LEU A 3 -10.97 -14.75 -8.37
C LEU A 3 -12.40 -14.20 -8.30
N PHE A 4 -13.37 -15.05 -7.96
CA PHE A 4 -14.71 -14.61 -7.62
C PHE A 4 -14.73 -14.00 -6.22
N VAL A 5 -14.12 -12.82 -6.06
CA VAL A 5 -14.40 -11.98 -4.89
C VAL A 5 -15.82 -11.44 -5.09
N LYS A 6 -16.80 -12.03 -4.39
CA LYS A 6 -18.15 -11.48 -4.31
C LYS A 6 -18.08 -10.13 -3.60
N TRP A 7 -17.93 -9.07 -4.38
CA TRP A 7 -17.86 -7.70 -3.89
C TRP A 7 -19.21 -7.28 -3.27
N SER A 8 -19.28 -7.28 -1.94
CA SER A 8 -20.39 -6.67 -1.20
C SER A 8 -20.22 -5.14 -1.18
N LYS A 9 -21.22 -4.40 -1.68
CA LYS A 9 -21.20 -2.93 -1.83
C LYS A 9 -21.14 -2.15 -0.51
N LYS A 10 -21.12 -2.77 0.67
CA LYS A 10 -21.27 -2.08 1.97
C LYS A 10 -20.59 -2.78 3.17
N GLU A 11 -19.45 -3.43 3.01
CA GLU A 11 -18.72 -3.87 4.21
C GLU A 11 -17.89 -2.72 4.78
N GLU A 12 -18.51 -1.90 5.63
CA GLU A 12 -17.76 -1.22 6.68
C GLU A 12 -17.19 -2.29 7.61
N PHE A 13 -15.86 -2.38 7.67
CA PHE A 13 -15.22 -3.21 8.68
C PHE A 13 -15.45 -2.57 10.05
N LYS A 14 -16.29 -3.20 10.87
CA LYS A 14 -16.38 -2.88 12.31
C LYS A 14 -15.02 -3.15 12.96
N ILE A 15 -14.58 -2.26 13.84
CA ILE A 15 -13.29 -2.38 14.56
C ILE A 15 -13.12 -3.76 15.21
N LYS A 16 -14.19 -4.33 15.80
CA LYS A 16 -14.15 -5.69 16.39
C LYS A 16 -13.78 -6.78 15.36
N LYS A 17 -14.28 -6.68 14.11
CA LYS A 17 -13.97 -7.62 13.03
C LYS A 17 -12.51 -7.48 12.60
N SER A 18 -12.03 -6.26 12.37
CA SER A 18 -10.63 -6.03 11.99
C SER A 18 -9.64 -6.40 13.10
N ALA A 19 -9.99 -6.18 14.37
CA ALA A 19 -9.15 -6.56 15.50
C ALA A 19 -8.98 -8.09 15.59
N SER A 20 -10.04 -8.86 15.37
CA SER A 20 -9.99 -10.33 15.30
C SER A 20 -9.08 -10.82 14.16
N ILE A 21 -9.20 -10.23 12.96
CA ILE A 21 -8.32 -10.56 11.83
C ILE A 21 -6.85 -10.31 12.21
N PHE A 22 -6.57 -9.18 12.87
CA PHE A 22 -5.21 -8.86 13.31
C PHE A 22 -4.70 -9.83 14.37
N GLN A 23 -5.52 -10.19 15.37
CA GLN A 23 -5.14 -11.16 16.41
C GLN A 23 -4.74 -12.51 15.80
N ASN A 24 -5.46 -12.97 14.78
CA ASN A 24 -5.12 -14.21 14.08
C ASN A 24 -3.88 -14.06 13.17
N LEU A 25 -3.70 -12.91 12.53
CA LEU A 25 -2.57 -12.65 11.63
C LEU A 25 -1.24 -12.54 12.39
N GLY A 26 -1.25 -11.78 13.48
CA GLY A 26 -0.09 -11.45 14.29
C GLY A 26 0.80 -10.34 13.69
N GLU A 27 1.53 -9.67 14.58
CA GLU A 27 2.44 -8.55 14.25
C GLU A 27 3.52 -8.94 13.24
N ALA A 28 4.13 -10.12 13.41
CA ALA A 28 5.23 -10.58 12.56
C ALA A 28 4.82 -10.73 11.09
N ARG A 29 3.60 -11.22 10.82
CA ARG A 29 3.09 -11.37 9.45
C ARG A 29 2.74 -10.04 8.81
N LEU A 30 2.17 -9.11 9.59
CA LEU A 30 1.91 -7.75 9.09
C LEU A 30 3.23 -7.00 8.79
N LEU A 31 4.25 -7.19 9.63
CA LEU A 31 5.58 -6.64 9.37
C LEU A 31 6.22 -7.27 8.12
N SER A 32 6.15 -8.59 7.96
CA SER A 32 6.63 -9.30 6.76
C SER A 32 6.02 -8.73 5.48
N LEU A 33 4.69 -8.55 5.47
CA LEU A 33 3.95 -7.93 4.37
C LEU A 33 4.47 -6.54 4.01
N THR A 34 4.59 -5.66 5.00
CA THR A 34 4.99 -4.27 4.77
C THR A 34 6.45 -4.13 4.38
N LYS A 35 7.34 -5.02 4.87
CA LYS A 35 8.73 -5.11 4.40
C LYS A 35 8.79 -5.52 2.94
N ARG A 36 8.09 -6.59 2.55
CA ARG A 36 8.01 -7.04 1.15
C ARG A 36 7.47 -5.95 0.23
N PHE A 37 6.48 -5.19 0.69
CA PHE A 37 5.97 -4.04 -0.03
C PHE A 37 7.05 -2.99 -0.26
N TYR A 38 7.82 -2.61 0.77
CA TYR A 38 8.88 -1.63 0.61
C TYR A 38 10.08 -2.13 -0.19
N ASP A 39 10.40 -3.43 -0.14
CA ASP A 39 11.41 -4.04 -1.03
C ASP A 39 11.06 -3.82 -2.50
N LYS A 40 9.77 -3.92 -2.85
CA LYS A 40 9.29 -3.60 -4.20
C LYS A 40 9.28 -2.10 -4.45
N PHE A 41 8.80 -1.31 -3.49
CA PHE A 41 8.76 0.16 -3.60
C PHE A 41 10.14 0.76 -3.89
N PHE A 42 11.21 0.24 -3.27
CA PHE A 42 12.57 0.72 -3.47
C PHE A 42 13.20 0.26 -4.79
N LYS A 43 12.68 -0.81 -5.39
CA LYS A 43 13.09 -1.29 -6.71
C LYS A 43 12.33 -0.59 -7.84
N ASP A 44 11.11 -0.14 -7.58
CA ASP A 44 10.29 0.57 -8.58
C ASP A 44 10.92 1.92 -8.95
N GLU A 45 11.20 2.10 -10.24
CA GLU A 45 11.90 3.26 -10.81
C GLU A 45 11.16 4.58 -10.60
N HIS A 46 9.84 4.55 -10.42
CA HIS A 46 9.01 5.72 -10.18
C HIS A 46 8.90 6.02 -8.69
N LEU A 47 8.50 5.04 -7.88
CA LEU A 47 8.24 5.22 -6.45
C LEU A 47 9.51 5.42 -5.62
N LYS A 48 10.64 4.79 -5.98
CA LYS A 48 11.90 4.95 -5.22
C LYS A 48 12.36 6.41 -5.11
N LYS A 49 11.93 7.27 -6.04
CA LYS A 49 12.24 8.70 -6.05
C LYS A 49 11.61 9.46 -4.88
N PHE A 50 10.58 8.93 -4.25
CA PHE A 50 9.95 9.53 -3.06
C PHE A 50 10.73 9.29 -1.77
N VAL A 51 11.77 8.44 -1.78
CA VAL A 51 12.49 8.04 -0.58
C VAL A 51 13.95 8.44 -0.68
N LYS A 52 14.36 9.41 0.17
CA LYS A 52 15.75 9.85 0.26
C LYS A 52 16.63 8.73 0.82
N ASP A 53 16.24 8.19 1.96
CA ASP A 53 16.96 7.13 2.68
C ASP A 53 16.10 5.86 2.79
N PRO A 54 16.45 4.79 2.04
CA PRO A 54 15.72 3.52 2.10
C PRO A 54 16.03 2.71 3.37
N THR A 55 17.01 3.11 4.19
CA THR A 55 17.39 2.40 5.43
C THR A 55 16.52 2.76 6.63
N GLU A 56 15.73 3.83 6.53
CA GLU A 56 14.74 4.16 7.56
C GLU A 56 13.68 3.03 7.69
N PRO A 57 13.06 2.85 8.87
CA PRO A 57 12.13 1.74 9.15
C PRO A 57 10.74 1.97 8.53
N HIS A 58 10.67 2.04 7.20
CA HIS A 58 9.46 2.33 6.44
C HIS A 58 8.39 1.24 6.61
N GLY A 59 8.80 -0.03 6.53
CA GLY A 59 7.93 -1.19 6.72
C GLY A 59 7.31 -1.21 8.11
N GLU A 60 8.14 -1.07 9.14
CA GLU A 60 7.71 -1.02 10.54
C GLU A 60 6.68 0.10 10.78
N ARG A 61 6.94 1.30 10.24
CA ARG A 61 6.00 2.44 10.38
C ARG A 61 4.67 2.15 9.71
N LEU A 62 4.65 1.49 8.56
CA LEU A 62 3.41 1.13 7.88
C LEU A 62 2.68 -0.01 8.61
N ALA A 63 3.39 -1.01 9.13
CA ALA A 63 2.82 -2.10 9.90
C ALA A 63 2.09 -1.56 11.14
N LEU A 64 2.76 -0.71 11.93
CA LEU A 64 2.16 -0.06 13.09
C LEU A 64 0.93 0.76 12.71
N TYR A 65 0.99 1.48 11.58
CA TYR A 65 -0.15 2.28 11.11
C TYR A 65 -1.36 1.38 10.77
N ILE A 66 -1.15 0.28 10.05
CA ILE A 66 -2.20 -0.66 9.70
C ILE A 66 -2.77 -1.33 10.98
N GLN A 67 -1.90 -1.77 11.90
CA GLN A 67 -2.29 -2.35 13.19
C GLN A 67 -3.17 -1.39 14.00
N GLU A 68 -2.77 -0.13 14.13
CA GLU A 68 -3.58 0.89 14.81
C GLU A 68 -4.96 1.02 14.15
N LYS A 69 -5.06 0.97 12.81
CA LYS A 69 -6.37 1.03 12.12
C LYS A 69 -7.19 -0.24 12.21
N MET A 70 -6.55 -1.40 12.46
CA MET A 70 -7.25 -2.66 12.70
C MET A 70 -7.81 -2.76 14.12
N THR A 71 -7.08 -2.23 15.11
CA THR A 71 -7.27 -2.55 16.53
C THR A 71 -7.74 -1.38 17.40
N ASP A 72 -7.66 -0.15 16.91
CA ASP A 72 -7.86 1.10 17.67
C ASP A 72 -6.84 1.32 18.81
N ASN A 73 -5.81 0.46 18.89
CA ASN A 73 -4.67 0.66 19.78
C ASN A 73 -3.69 1.67 19.16
N LEU A 74 -3.35 2.73 19.89
CA LEU A 74 -2.53 3.86 19.42
C LEU A 74 -1.02 3.54 19.24
N VAL A 75 -0.67 2.35 18.75
CA VAL A 75 0.72 1.87 18.63
C VAL A 75 1.56 2.68 17.64
N TYR A 76 0.95 3.20 16.57
CA TYR A 76 1.64 4.08 15.63
C TYR A 76 1.74 5.51 16.16
N THR A 77 0.64 6.02 16.71
CA THR A 77 0.55 7.40 17.18
C THR A 77 1.46 7.64 18.38
N SER A 78 1.54 6.67 19.30
CA SER A 78 2.34 6.77 20.53
C SER A 78 3.82 6.53 20.30
N SER A 79 4.21 5.87 19.21
CA SER A 79 5.62 5.56 18.93
C SER A 79 6.38 6.70 18.24
N ARG A 80 5.73 7.85 17.97
CA ARG A 80 6.35 8.92 17.18
C ARG A 80 6.02 10.33 17.66
N PRO A 81 6.90 11.31 17.39
CA PRO A 81 6.61 12.71 17.64
C PRO A 81 5.33 13.19 16.92
N LEU A 82 4.64 14.15 17.54
CA LEU A 82 3.50 14.83 16.95
C LEU A 82 3.88 15.40 15.56
N ASN A 83 2.93 15.38 14.62
CA ASN A 83 3.10 15.88 13.24
C ASN A 83 4.18 15.18 12.39
N SER A 84 4.85 14.14 12.91
CA SER A 84 5.85 13.39 12.16
C SER A 84 5.33 12.91 10.80
N ARG A 85 4.06 12.52 10.67
CA ARG A 85 3.49 12.07 9.38
C ARG A 85 3.58 13.15 8.31
N SER A 86 3.15 14.36 8.63
CA SER A 86 3.18 15.50 7.71
C SER A 86 4.61 15.87 7.31
N ILE A 87 5.54 15.82 8.26
CA ILE A 87 6.97 16.07 8.01
C ILE A 87 7.54 15.03 7.03
N HIS A 88 7.25 13.74 7.22
CA HIS A 88 7.76 12.69 6.33
C HIS A 88 7.12 12.76 4.94
N HIS A 89 5.83 13.12 4.84
CA HIS A 89 5.21 13.37 3.54
C HIS A 89 5.84 14.56 2.81
N ALA A 90 6.12 15.66 3.53
CA ALA A 90 6.82 16.80 2.95
C ALA A 90 8.22 16.40 2.44
N LYS A 91 8.99 15.63 3.24
CA LYS A 91 10.28 15.09 2.79
C LYS A 91 10.16 14.27 1.50
N ALA A 92 9.12 13.45 1.36
CA ALA A 92 8.89 12.66 0.15
C ALA A 92 8.53 13.55 -1.04
N TRP A 93 7.68 14.57 -0.85
CA TRP A 93 7.29 15.49 -1.91
C TRP A 93 8.47 16.32 -2.42
N PHE A 94 9.36 16.75 -1.53
CA PHE A 94 10.56 17.52 -1.86
C PHE A 94 11.82 16.65 -1.99
N CYS A 95 11.68 15.34 -2.21
CA CYS A 95 12.84 14.47 -2.32
C CYS A 95 13.68 14.84 -3.57
N PRO A 96 15.01 15.05 -3.43
CA PRO A 96 15.87 15.46 -4.54
C PRO A 96 16.04 14.39 -5.63
N LYS A 97 15.63 13.14 -5.37
CA LYS A 97 15.58 12.07 -6.38
C LYS A 97 14.45 12.24 -7.38
N ARG A 98 13.45 13.09 -7.08
CA ARG A 98 12.36 13.41 -8.00
C ARG A 98 12.83 14.45 -9.01
N GLU A 99 12.23 14.39 -10.19
CA GLU A 99 12.42 15.39 -11.24
C GLU A 99 12.16 16.79 -10.68
N PHE A 100 13.02 17.76 -11.02
CA PHE A 100 12.96 19.11 -10.46
C PHE A 100 11.56 19.74 -10.56
N GLU A 101 10.93 19.60 -11.73
CA GLU A 101 9.58 20.09 -11.99
C GLU A 101 8.46 19.39 -11.19
N LYS A 102 8.72 18.18 -10.66
CA LYS A 102 7.78 17.39 -9.85
C LYS A 102 8.01 17.56 -8.34
N GLN A 103 9.14 18.13 -7.92
CA GLN A 103 9.40 18.39 -6.49
C GLN A 103 8.34 19.33 -5.91
N GLY A 104 7.91 19.05 -4.67
CA GLY A 104 6.81 19.75 -4.00
C GLY A 104 5.41 19.28 -4.41
N ARG A 105 5.26 18.54 -5.52
CA ARG A 105 3.96 17.94 -5.89
C ARG A 105 3.63 16.80 -4.93
N ARG A 106 2.38 16.77 -4.45
CA ARG A 106 1.86 15.63 -3.67
C ARG A 106 1.74 14.38 -4.54
N PHE A 107 1.55 13.23 -3.88
CA PHE A 107 1.25 11.94 -4.52
C PHE A 107 0.03 12.09 -5.45
N LYS A 108 0.15 11.63 -6.70
CA LYS A 108 -0.85 11.72 -7.77
C LYS A 108 -1.40 10.35 -8.14
N LEU A 109 -2.26 10.30 -9.15
CA LEU A 109 -3.02 9.12 -9.51
C LEU A 109 -2.12 7.95 -9.95
N ASP A 110 -1.10 8.24 -10.75
CA ASP A 110 -0.07 7.30 -11.15
C ASP A 110 0.66 6.71 -9.94
N ASP A 111 1.15 7.59 -9.05
CA ASP A 111 1.80 7.19 -7.79
C ASP A 111 0.90 6.24 -6.97
N CYS A 112 -0.39 6.59 -6.84
CA CYS A 112 -1.39 5.81 -6.11
C CYS A 112 -1.60 4.42 -6.72
N ARG A 113 -1.74 4.35 -8.05
CA ARG A 113 -2.00 3.08 -8.76
C ARG A 113 -0.81 2.13 -8.62
N ILE A 114 0.43 2.63 -8.76
CA ILE A 114 1.63 1.81 -8.56
C ILE A 114 1.71 1.34 -7.11
N TRP A 115 1.50 2.24 -6.13
CA TRP A 115 1.50 1.90 -4.71
C TRP A 115 0.50 0.78 -4.40
N MET A 116 -0.74 0.88 -4.90
CA MET A 116 -1.79 -0.13 -4.69
C MET A 116 -1.42 -1.48 -5.31
N ARG A 117 -0.90 -1.48 -6.55
CA ARG A 117 -0.47 -2.69 -7.25
C ARG A 117 0.65 -3.42 -6.49
N LEU A 118 1.65 -2.69 -5.99
CA LEU A 118 2.73 -3.29 -5.21
C LEU A 118 2.26 -3.82 -3.86
N MET A 119 1.32 -3.14 -3.20
CA MET A 119 0.72 -3.61 -1.95
C MET A 119 -0.07 -4.91 -2.16
N PHE A 120 -0.96 -4.95 -3.15
CA PHE A 120 -1.72 -6.17 -3.47
C PHE A 120 -0.84 -7.32 -3.96
N LEU A 121 0.22 -7.03 -4.72
CA LEU A 121 1.20 -8.04 -5.11
C LEU A 121 1.91 -8.63 -3.87
N SER A 122 2.26 -7.78 -2.90
CA SER A 122 2.87 -8.22 -1.64
C SER A 122 1.92 -9.07 -0.80
N ILE A 123 0.62 -8.73 -0.78
CA ILE A 123 -0.43 -9.57 -0.14
C ILE A 123 -0.51 -10.94 -0.82
N LYS A 124 -0.48 -10.98 -2.16
CA LYS A 124 -0.48 -12.22 -2.93
C LYS A 124 0.73 -13.10 -2.58
N GLU A 125 1.94 -12.54 -2.65
CA GLU A 125 3.19 -13.26 -2.39
C GLU A 125 3.35 -13.74 -0.95
N GLU A 126 2.83 -13.00 0.04
CA GLU A 126 2.80 -13.46 1.43
C GLU A 126 1.71 -14.51 1.70
N GLY A 127 0.94 -14.91 0.68
CA GLY A 127 -0.18 -15.84 0.83
C GLY A 127 -1.35 -15.28 1.67
N LEU A 128 -1.39 -13.96 1.89
CA LEU A 128 -2.39 -13.32 2.75
C LEU A 128 -3.74 -13.09 2.05
N HIS A 129 -3.79 -13.34 0.74
CA HIS A 129 -5.02 -13.27 -0.05
C HIS A 129 -6.00 -14.42 0.21
N THR A 130 -5.53 -15.55 0.75
CA THR A 130 -6.36 -16.69 1.17
C THR A 130 -6.44 -16.85 2.68
N PHE A 131 -5.74 -15.99 3.43
CA PHE A 131 -5.72 -16.02 4.90
C PHE A 131 -7.11 -15.83 5.47
N HIS A 132 -7.52 -16.73 6.37
CA HIS A 132 -8.88 -16.75 6.96
C HIS A 132 -9.97 -16.59 5.90
N HIS A 133 -9.95 -17.44 4.87
CA HIS A 133 -10.92 -17.40 3.77
C HIS A 133 -10.95 -16.07 2.98
N GLY A 134 -9.87 -15.29 3.02
CA GLY A 134 -9.73 -14.02 2.30
C GLY A 134 -10.10 -12.78 3.12
N GLU A 135 -10.48 -12.93 4.40
CA GLU A 135 -10.89 -11.81 5.24
C GLU A 135 -9.84 -10.69 5.35
N PHE A 136 -8.55 -11.04 5.37
CA PHE A 136 -7.49 -10.04 5.40
C PHE A 136 -7.40 -9.25 4.09
N LEU A 137 -7.57 -9.89 2.93
CA LEU A 137 -7.61 -9.18 1.66
C LEU A 137 -8.81 -8.24 1.59
N ASP A 138 -9.98 -8.69 2.03
CA ASP A 138 -11.18 -7.85 2.10
C ASP A 138 -10.95 -6.62 2.98
N TYR A 139 -10.30 -6.81 4.14
CA TYR A 139 -9.91 -5.70 5.01
C TYR A 139 -8.94 -4.76 4.30
N MET A 140 -7.90 -5.27 3.64
CA MET A 140 -6.90 -4.43 2.97
C MET A 140 -7.51 -3.65 1.80
N ILE A 141 -8.47 -4.22 1.07
CA ILE A 141 -9.25 -3.52 0.06
C ILE A 141 -10.02 -2.35 0.68
N TYR A 142 -10.72 -2.59 1.79
CA TYR A 142 -11.43 -1.55 2.54
C TYR A 142 -10.47 -0.45 3.03
N PHE A 143 -9.36 -0.84 3.66
CA PHE A 143 -8.34 0.06 4.18
C PHE A 143 -7.78 0.95 3.07
N ILE A 144 -7.37 0.36 1.94
CA ILE A 144 -6.80 1.10 0.81
C ILE A 144 -7.83 2.07 0.24
N LYS A 145 -9.08 1.64 0.01
CA LYS A 145 -10.17 2.52 -0.45
C LYS A 145 -10.35 3.74 0.45
N ARG A 146 -10.31 3.53 1.78
CA ARG A 146 -10.50 4.58 2.77
C ARG A 146 -9.35 5.57 2.82
N PHE A 147 -8.11 5.11 2.70
CA PHE A 147 -6.93 5.96 2.91
C PHE A 147 -6.31 6.51 1.63
N ILE A 148 -6.49 5.86 0.48
CA ILE A 148 -5.92 6.35 -0.78
C ILE A 148 -6.54 7.69 -1.21
N VAL A 149 -7.82 7.92 -0.88
CA VAL A 149 -8.54 9.17 -1.20
C VAL A 149 -8.01 10.40 -0.46
N VAL A 150 -7.21 10.22 0.59
CA VAL A 150 -6.52 11.32 1.28
C VAL A 150 -5.42 11.91 0.38
N TYR A 151 -4.85 11.10 -0.50
CA TYR A 151 -3.81 11.50 -1.43
C TYR A 151 -4.38 11.96 -2.76
N GLU A 152 -5.21 11.10 -3.38
CA GLU A 152 -5.82 11.34 -4.68
C GLU A 152 -7.22 10.73 -4.71
N ARG A 153 -8.26 11.57 -4.75
CA ARG A 153 -9.66 11.12 -4.63
C ARG A 153 -10.04 10.17 -5.77
N SER A 154 -9.54 10.41 -6.98
CA SER A 154 -9.85 9.59 -8.16
C SER A 154 -9.26 8.17 -8.08
N ALA A 155 -8.21 7.95 -7.26
CA ALA A 155 -7.56 6.66 -7.11
C ALA A 155 -8.49 5.56 -6.54
N TYR A 156 -9.54 5.94 -5.81
CA TYR A 156 -10.57 5.00 -5.33
C TYR A 156 -11.14 4.11 -6.44
N ASN A 157 -11.33 4.68 -7.64
CA ASN A 157 -11.92 3.97 -8.78
C ASN A 157 -11.00 2.87 -9.33
N PHE A 158 -9.70 2.92 -9.02
CA PHE A 158 -8.68 2.01 -9.54
C PHE A 158 -8.27 0.92 -8.55
N VAL A 159 -8.88 0.83 -7.37
CA VAL A 159 -8.53 -0.21 -6.38
C VAL A 159 -8.77 -1.61 -6.93
N LYS A 160 -9.92 -1.83 -7.59
CA LYS A 160 -10.26 -3.14 -8.18
C LYS A 160 -9.31 -3.51 -9.31
N GLU A 161 -9.08 -2.59 -10.23
CA GLU A 161 -8.17 -2.80 -11.36
C GLU A 161 -6.73 -3.05 -10.87
N SER A 162 -6.27 -2.30 -9.85
CA SER A 162 -4.93 -2.48 -9.26
C SER A 162 -4.80 -3.85 -8.60
N LEU A 163 -5.85 -4.32 -7.92
CA LEU A 163 -5.90 -5.68 -7.38
C LEU A 163 -5.83 -6.72 -8.51
N GLU A 164 -6.66 -6.58 -9.55
CA GLU A 164 -6.67 -7.52 -10.68
C GLU A 164 -5.30 -7.60 -11.35
N TRP A 165 -4.66 -6.46 -11.61
CA TRP A 165 -3.30 -6.39 -12.15
C TRP A 165 -2.29 -7.20 -11.31
N SER A 166 -2.33 -7.07 -9.98
CA SER A 166 -1.40 -7.76 -9.08
C SER A 166 -1.55 -9.28 -9.10
N PHE A 167 -2.67 -9.79 -9.61
CA PHE A 167 -2.93 -11.21 -9.74
C PHE A 167 -2.67 -11.77 -11.15
N GLN A 168 -2.52 -10.92 -12.17
CA GLN A 168 -2.14 -11.34 -13.53
C GLN A 168 -0.65 -11.67 -13.61
N ILE A 169 -0.32 -12.89 -14.06
CA ILE A 169 1.07 -13.36 -14.09
C ILE A 169 1.89 -12.60 -15.13
N GLU A 170 1.30 -12.31 -16.30
CA GLU A 170 1.95 -11.62 -17.41
C GLU A 170 2.33 -10.19 -17.01
N SER A 171 1.42 -9.48 -16.33
CA SER A 171 1.65 -8.12 -15.83
C SER A 171 2.80 -8.08 -14.81
N VAL A 172 2.81 -9.03 -13.86
CA VAL A 172 3.85 -9.12 -12.84
C VAL A 172 5.20 -9.47 -13.47
N LEU A 173 5.26 -10.44 -14.40
CA LEU A 173 6.51 -10.81 -15.07
C LEU A 173 7.09 -9.66 -15.89
N THR A 174 6.24 -8.86 -16.54
CA THR A 174 6.69 -7.65 -17.24
C THR A 174 7.30 -6.63 -16.26
N TYR A 175 6.61 -6.37 -15.14
CA TYR A 175 7.11 -5.49 -14.09
C TYR A 175 8.41 -5.99 -13.44
N GLU A 176 8.56 -7.29 -13.21
CA GLU A 176 9.78 -7.84 -12.61
C GLU A 176 11.02 -7.71 -13.51
N LYS A 177 10.83 -7.81 -14.83
CA LYS A 177 11.91 -7.57 -15.82
C LYS A 177 12.32 -6.10 -15.86
N PHE A 178 11.36 -5.20 -15.74
CA PHE A 178 11.57 -3.76 -15.75
C PHE A 178 10.65 -3.10 -14.73
N PRO A 179 11.14 -2.80 -13.50
CA PRO A 179 10.34 -2.27 -12.39
C PRO A 179 9.82 -0.85 -12.61
N LEU A 180 8.98 -0.67 -13.62
CA LEU A 180 8.34 0.58 -14.01
C LEU A 180 7.02 0.26 -14.71
N MET A 181 5.90 0.74 -14.17
CA MET A 181 4.57 0.48 -14.71
C MET A 181 4.19 1.50 -15.79
N LEU A 182 4.67 1.29 -17.02
CA LEU A 182 4.42 2.17 -18.17
C LEU A 182 2.95 2.28 -18.58
N ASP A 183 2.11 1.31 -18.19
CA ASP A 183 0.66 1.36 -18.40
C ASP A 183 -0.07 2.30 -17.42
N VAL A 184 0.63 2.80 -16.41
CA VAL A 184 0.11 3.72 -15.39
C VAL A 184 0.72 5.10 -15.52
N ILE A 185 2.03 5.16 -15.77
CA ILE A 185 2.75 6.42 -15.89
C ILE A 185 2.40 7.03 -17.23
N GLU A 186 1.79 8.21 -17.21
CA GLU A 186 1.63 9.00 -18.42
C GLU A 186 3.03 9.36 -18.95
N VAL A 187 3.43 8.72 -20.05
CA VAL A 187 4.56 9.18 -20.85
C VAL A 187 4.08 10.47 -21.52
N LYS A 188 4.57 11.60 -21.01
CA LYS A 188 4.45 12.88 -21.70
C LYS A 188 5.52 12.99 -22.77
#